data_AF-A0A183SMC7-F1
#
_entry.id   AF-A0A183SMC7-F1
#
_cell.length_a   1.000
_cell.length_b   1.000
_cell.length_c   1.000
_cell.angle_alpha   90.00
_cell.angle_beta   90.00
_cell.angle_gamma   90.00
#
_symmetry.space_group_name_H-M   'P 1'
#
loop_
_entity.id
_entity.type
_entity.pdbx_description
1 polymer ?
#
loop_
_entity_poly.entity_id
_entity_poly.type
_entity_poly.pdbx_seq_one_letter_code
_entity_poly.pdbx_strand_id
1 'polypeptide(L)' 'MQKFGGPELFTHMVRQLRDRMMARVTDNGTVFEAFAVTNGVKQGCLLSPTLFSLMFSAMLMDAYREEQPGIRIT' A
#
# COMPACT_ATOMS: atom_id res chain seq x y z
N MET A 1 -2.93 7.30 5.27
CA MET A 1 -1.67 8.04 5.54
C MET A 1 -1.85 9.18 6.54
N GLN A 2 -2.90 10.00 6.46
CA GLN A 2 -3.11 11.12 7.39
C GLN A 2 -3.15 10.69 8.88
N LYS A 3 -3.76 9.52 9.21
CA LYS A 3 -3.75 8.89 10.56
C LYS A 3 -2.33 8.66 11.12
N PHE A 4 -1.32 8.58 10.26
CA PHE A 4 0.08 8.31 10.61
C PHE A 4 0.97 9.56 10.53
N GLY A 5 0.37 10.76 10.43
CA GLY A 5 1.12 12.03 10.40
C GLY A 5 1.83 12.32 9.07
N GLY A 6 1.53 11.56 8.02
CA GLY A 6 2.11 11.79 6.69
C GLY A 6 1.62 13.12 6.08
N PRO A 7 2.48 13.87 5.36
CA PRO A 7 2.07 15.10 4.68
C PRO A 7 0.87 14.88 3.77
N GLU A 8 -0.07 15.84 3.72
CA GLU A 8 -1.24 15.75 2.83
C GLU A 8 -0.82 15.59 1.37
N LEU A 9 0.27 16.27 0.98
CA LEU A 9 0.90 16.14 -0.33
C LEU A 9 1.32 14.70 -0.63
N PHE A 10 1.86 13.99 0.36
CA PHE A 10 2.25 12.58 0.21
C PHE A 10 1.03 11.69 -0.02
N THR A 11 -0.05 11.92 0.73
CA THR A 11 -1.32 11.19 0.53
C THR A 11 -1.89 11.45 -0.87
N HIS A 12 -1.79 12.69 -1.36
CA HIS A 12 -2.25 13.06 -2.69
C HIS A 12 -1.40 12.42 -3.79
N MET A 13 -0.07 12.43 -3.66
CA MET A 13 0.83 11.76 -4.61
C MET A 13 0.57 10.25 -4.67
N VAL A 14 0.34 9.60 -3.52
CA VAL A 14 0.00 8.16 -3.49
C VAL A 14 -1.35 7.88 -4.15
N ARG A 15 -2.35 8.76 -3.96
CA ARG A 15 -3.65 8.66 -4.65
C ARG A 15 -3.48 8.80 -6.16
N GLN A 16 -2.80 9.84 -6.63
CA GLN A 16 -2.52 10.02 -8.05
C GLN A 16 -1.76 8.84 -8.67
N LEU A 17 -0.84 8.23 -7.91
CA LEU A 17 -0.08 7.08 -8.36
C LEU A 17 -0.94 5.80 -8.45
N ARG A 18 -1.96 5.64 -7.59
CA ARG A 18 -2.87 4.47 -7.60
C ARG A 18 -4.08 4.65 -8.50
N ASP A 19 -4.63 5.86 -8.56
CA ASP A 19 -5.85 6.14 -9.28
C ASP A 19 -5.61 5.95 -10.79
N ARG A 20 -6.52 5.22 -11.45
CA ARG A 20 -6.45 4.92 -12.90
C ARG A 20 -5.25 4.09 -13.36
N MET A 21 -4.58 3.37 -12.44
CA MET A 21 -3.56 2.41 -12.85
C MET A 21 -4.20 1.24 -13.61
N MET A 22 -3.85 1.09 -14.89
CA MET A 22 -4.21 -0.06 -15.71
C MET A 22 -2.98 -0.95 -15.87
N ALA A 23 -3.09 -2.23 -15.50
CA ALA A 23 -2.02 -3.21 -15.71
C ALA A 23 -2.35 -4.10 -16.90
N ARG A 24 -1.31 -4.53 -17.60
CA ARG A 24 -1.35 -5.61 -18.59
C ARG A 24 -0.40 -6.70 -18.10
N VAL A 25 -0.84 -7.95 -18.19
CA VAL A 25 -0.01 -9.11 -17.88
C VAL A 25 0.54 -9.64 -19.19
N THR A 26 1.83 -9.95 -19.21
CA THR A 26 2.44 -10.73 -20.27
C THR A 26 2.83 -12.07 -19.68
N ASP A 27 2.27 -13.15 -20.19
CA ASP A 27 2.66 -14.51 -19.82
C ASP A 27 3.08 -15.26 -21.08
N ASN A 28 4.29 -15.83 -21.04
CA ASN A 28 4.84 -16.62 -22.15
C ASN A 28 4.71 -15.95 -23.54
N GLY A 29 4.91 -14.63 -23.62
CA GLY A 29 4.78 -13.84 -24.85
C GLY A 29 3.35 -13.42 -25.22
N THR A 30 2.33 -13.90 -24.51
CA THR A 30 0.93 -13.49 -24.70
C THR A 30 0.61 -12.31 -23.80
N VAL A 31 0.14 -11.21 -24.41
CA VAL A 31 -0.30 -10.01 -23.68
C VAL A 31 -1.80 -10.09 -23.45
N PHE A 32 -2.23 -10.01 -22.18
CA PHE A 32 -3.63 -9.98 -21.79
C PHE A 32 -4.20 -8.56 -21.84
N GLU A 33 -5.53 -8.47 -21.85
CA GLU A 33 -6.25 -7.21 -21.80
C GLU A 33 -5.87 -6.39 -20.55
N ALA A 34 -5.91 -5.07 -20.68
CA ALA A 34 -5.63 -4.18 -19.56
C ALA A 34 -6.76 -4.22 -18.54
N PHE A 35 -6.43 -4.38 -17.27
CA PHE A 35 -7.40 -4.33 -16.17
C PHE A 35 -7.02 -3.26 -15.14
N ALA A 36 -8.03 -2.73 -14.46
CA ALA A 36 -7.84 -1.76 -13.40
C ALA A 36 -7.17 -2.41 -12.19
N VAL A 37 -6.04 -1.85 -11.76
CA VAL A 37 -5.33 -2.27 -10.56
C VAL A 37 -6.01 -1.60 -9.37
N THR A 38 -6.76 -2.37 -8.59
CA THR A 38 -7.40 -1.87 -7.36
C THR A 38 -6.48 -2.06 -6.13
N ASN A 39 -5.44 -2.87 -6.27
CA ASN A 39 -4.57 -3.36 -5.22
C ASN A 39 -3.17 -3.71 -5.76
N GLY A 40 -2.14 -3.49 -4.93
CA GLY A 40 -0.74 -3.72 -5.30
C GLY A 40 -0.07 -2.53 -5.99
N VAL A 41 1.20 -2.71 -6.39
CA VAL A 41 2.04 -1.75 -7.10
C VAL A 41 2.82 -2.50 -8.18
N LYS A 42 3.23 -1.83 -9.26
CA LYS A 42 4.03 -2.47 -10.31
C LYS A 42 5.36 -2.97 -9.75
N GLN A 43 5.70 -4.24 -10.00
CA GLN A 43 6.99 -4.83 -9.63
C GLN A 43 8.14 -4.07 -10.32
N GLY A 44 9.22 -3.81 -9.58
CA GLY A 44 10.35 -3.00 -10.07
C GLY A 44 10.10 -1.48 -10.07
N CYS A 45 8.96 -1.01 -9.55
CA CYS A 45 8.78 0.41 -9.28
C CYS A 45 9.69 0.82 -8.11
N LEU A 46 10.51 1.86 -8.30
CA LEU A 46 11.39 2.41 -7.27
C LEU A 46 10.64 2.77 -5.98
N LEU A 47 9.36 3.15 -6.10
CA LEU A 47 8.50 3.48 -4.97
C LEU A 47 7.85 2.26 -4.31
N SER A 48 7.93 1.07 -4.92
CA SER A 48 7.32 -0.16 -4.39
C SER A 48 7.84 -0.53 -2.99
N PRO A 49 9.16 -0.55 -2.72
CA PRO A 49 9.67 -0.84 -1.38
C PRO A 49 9.21 0.20 -0.35
N THR A 50 9.21 1.49 -0.71
CA THR A 50 8.80 2.57 0.19
C THR A 50 7.30 2.49 0.52
N LEU A 51 6.45 2.27 -0.47
CA LEU A 51 5.00 2.12 -0.27
C LEU A 51 4.67 0.86 0.50
N PHE A 52 5.37 -0.25 0.25
CA PHE A 52 5.22 -1.48 1.01
C PHE A 52 5.57 -1.28 2.48
N SER A 53 6.73 -0.70 2.78
CA SER A 53 7.16 -0.41 4.16
C SER A 53 6.18 0.51 4.90
N LEU A 54 5.63 1.52 4.23
CA LEU A 54 4.63 2.41 4.82
C LEU A 54 3.30 1.70 5.09
N MET A 55 2.81 0.90 4.16
CA MET A 55 1.61 0.07 4.36
C MET A 55 1.81 -0.94 5.49
N PHE A 56 2.97 -1.57 5.55
CA PHE A 56 3.32 -2.54 6.60
C PHE A 56 3.40 -1.88 7.98
N SER A 57 4.06 -0.73 8.09
CA SER A 57 4.11 0.06 9.33
C SER A 57 2.72 0.51 9.79
N ALA A 58 1.88 0.95 8.84
CA ALA A 58 0.49 1.31 9.11
C ALA A 58 -0.34 0.12 9.64
N MET A 59 -0.20 -1.06 9.02
CA MET A 59 -0.87 -2.30 9.47
C MET A 59 -0.39 -2.71 10.86
N LEU A 60 0.91 -2.64 11.14
CA LEU A 60 1.45 -2.93 12.47
C LEU A 60 0.92 -1.98 13.53
N MET A 61 0.95 -0.67 13.27
CA MET A 61 0.41 0.33 14.20
C MET A 61 -1.09 0.15 14.46
N ASP A 62 -1.85 -0.33 13.47
CA ASP A 62 -3.26 -0.67 13.65
C ASP A 62 -3.43 -1.93 14.50
N ALA A 63 -2.66 -2.99 14.21
CA ALA A 63 -2.68 -4.23 14.97
C ALA A 63 -2.29 -4.03 16.45
N TYR A 64 -1.25 -3.23 16.72
CA TYR A 64 -0.83 -2.89 18.09
C TYR A 64 -1.78 -1.91 18.80
N ARG A 65 -2.60 -1.15 18.08
CA ARG A 65 -3.64 -0.31 18.71
C ARG A 65 -4.83 -1.12 19.22
N GLU A 66 -5.12 -2.24 18.59
CA GLU A 66 -6.15 -3.20 19.00
C GLU A 66 -5.63 -4.23 20.02
N GLU A 67 -4.32 -4.24 20.29
CA GLU A 67 -3.75 -4.96 21.43
C GLU A 67 -4.24 -4.28 22.72
N GLN A 68 -5.25 -4.90 23.34
CA GLN A 68 -5.78 -4.50 24.64
C GLN A 68 -4.65 -4.21 25.64
N PRO A 69 -4.82 -3.26 26.59
CA PRO A 69 -3.84 -3.06 27.65
C PRO A 69 -3.60 -4.40 28.32
N GLY A 70 -2.36 -4.90 28.20
CA GLY A 70 -2.01 -6.29 28.50
C GLY A 70 -2.57 -6.77 29.84
N ILE A 71 -2.76 -8.09 29.93
CA ILE A 71 -3.26 -8.76 31.14
C ILE A 71 -2.43 -8.29 32.34
N ARG A 72 -3.05 -7.48 33.21
CA ARG A 72 -2.46 -7.06 34.47
C ARG A 72 -2.39 -8.28 35.38
N ILE A 73 -1.23 -8.90 35.48
CA ILE A 73 -0.96 -9.86 36.54
C ILE A 73 -0.78 -9.02 37.82
N THR A 74 -1.80 -9.02 38.66
CA THR A 74 -1.78 -8.47 40.03
C THR A 74 -1.79 -9.64 40.99
#